data_AF-A0ABD7GP23-F1
#
_entry.id   AF-A0ABD7GP23-F1
#
_cell.length_a   1.000
_cell.length_b   1.000
_cell.length_c   1.000
_cell.angle_alpha   90.00
_cell.angle_beta   90.00
_cell.angle_gamma   90.00
#
_symmetry.space_group_name_H-M   'P 1'
#
loop_
_entity.id
_entity.type
_entity.pdbx_description
1 polymer ?
#
loop_
_entity_poly.entity_id
_entity_poly.type
_entity_poly.pdbx_seq_one_letter_code
_entity_poly.pdbx_strand_id
1 'polypeptide(L)'
;MQNLVKWLLGRVNIMLGFSEDHTLTLPEFCWWMVRNDLADLIPEPVASKALRIKPESHSSVMRESDIVPSLPATEILQEKVKKVVSVKVDPESPESFMLRPKRRRWVNENWTRWVKSQLCVCCNKQADDPHHLIGHG
;
A
#
# COMPACT_ATOMS: atom_id res chain seq x y z
N MET A 1 7.65 21.57 -25.42
CA MET A 1 7.23 20.49 -24.49
C MET A 1 8.19 19.29 -24.46
N GLN A 2 8.84 18.91 -25.56
CA GLN A 2 9.74 17.74 -25.59
C GLN A 2 10.88 17.78 -24.55
N ASN A 3 11.41 18.96 -24.23
CA ASN A 3 12.49 19.10 -23.24
C ASN A 3 12.01 18.84 -21.80
N LEU A 4 10.77 19.24 -21.47
CA LEU A 4 10.21 19.04 -20.12
C LEU A 4 9.93 17.55 -19.86
N VAL A 5 9.33 16.84 -20.83
CA VAL A 5 9.02 15.42 -20.69
C VAL A 5 10.30 14.60 -20.53
N LYS A 6 11.33 14.86 -21.35
CA LYS A 6 12.64 14.20 -21.22
C LYS A 6 13.28 14.48 -19.86
N TRP A 7 13.24 15.73 -19.40
CA TRP A 7 13.76 16.10 -18.08
C TRP A 7 13.02 15.38 -16.95
N LEU A 8 11.68 15.31 -17.01
CA LEU A 8 10.86 14.65 -15.99
C LEU A 8 11.15 13.15 -15.95
N LEU A 9 11.19 12.47 -17.10
CA LEU A 9 11.53 11.05 -17.17
C LEU A 9 12.93 10.76 -16.62
N GLY A 10 13.91 11.60 -16.97
CA GLY A 10 15.26 11.52 -16.39
C GLY A 10 15.27 11.70 -14.88
N ARG A 11 14.47 12.64 -14.36
CA ARG A 11 14.34 12.85 -12.91
C ARG A 11 13.72 11.65 -12.21
N VAL A 12 12.69 11.05 -12.79
CA VAL A 12 12.05 9.85 -12.25
C VAL A 12 13.01 8.66 -12.23
N ASN A 13 13.80 8.46 -13.30
CA ASN A 13 14.85 7.43 -13.32
C ASN A 13 15.83 7.57 -12.16
N ILE A 14 16.36 8.79 -11.95
CA ILE A 14 17.29 9.07 -10.85
C ILE A 14 16.62 8.79 -9.49
N MET A 15 15.36 9.20 -9.31
CA MET A 15 14.62 8.97 -8.05
C MET A 15 14.32 7.50 -7.79
N LEU A 16 14.18 6.70 -8.84
CA LEU A 16 14.02 5.25 -8.75
C LEU A 16 15.36 4.50 -8.61
N GLY A 17 16.50 5.20 -8.79
CA GLY A 17 17.84 4.63 -8.70
C GLY A 17 18.32 3.93 -9.97
N PHE A 18 17.70 4.21 -11.12
CA PHE A 18 18.11 3.68 -12.42
C PHE A 18 19.25 4.50 -13.04
N SER A 19 20.00 3.89 -13.96
CA SER A 19 21.01 4.58 -14.77
C SER A 19 20.37 5.54 -15.79
N GLU A 20 21.16 6.48 -16.31
CA GLU A 20 20.69 7.43 -17.32
C GLU A 20 20.24 6.75 -18.62
N ASP A 21 20.81 5.57 -18.94
CA ASP A 21 20.48 4.79 -20.13
C ASP A 21 19.19 3.96 -19.99
N HIS A 22 18.61 3.90 -18.78
CA HIS A 22 17.39 3.12 -18.55
C HIS A 22 16.18 3.75 -19.23
N THR A 23 15.48 2.97 -20.04
CA THR A 23 14.22 3.43 -20.63
C THR A 23 13.07 3.15 -19.65
N LEU A 24 12.57 4.21 -19.02
CA LEU A 24 11.50 4.09 -18.03
C LEU A 24 10.24 3.48 -18.64
N THR A 25 9.78 2.38 -18.07
CA THR A 25 8.57 1.69 -18.49
C THR A 25 7.32 2.28 -17.83
N LEU A 26 6.15 2.07 -18.42
CA LEU A 26 4.88 2.54 -17.85
C LEU A 26 4.62 2.00 -16.43
N PRO A 27 4.85 0.72 -16.10
CA PRO A 27 4.70 0.23 -14.73
C PRO A 27 5.65 0.90 -13.73
N GLU A 28 6.91 1.15 -14.11
CA GLU A 28 7.89 1.84 -13.25
C GLU A 28 7.47 3.29 -12.98
N PHE A 29 7.00 3.99 -14.01
CA PHE A 29 6.46 5.33 -13.85
C PHE A 29 5.21 5.35 -12.97
N CYS A 30 4.28 4.40 -13.15
CA CYS A 30 3.09 4.27 -12.30
C CYS A 30 3.45 3.98 -10.84
N TRP A 31 4.46 3.14 -10.59
CA TRP A 31 4.97 2.89 -9.25
C TRP A 31 5.55 4.15 -8.60
N TRP A 32 6.31 4.93 -9.36
CA TRP A 32 6.80 6.23 -8.90
C TRP A 32 5.64 7.18 -8.57
N MET A 33 4.60 7.25 -9.40
CA MET A 33 3.42 8.09 -9.11
C MET A 33 2.75 7.68 -7.80
N VAL A 34 2.51 6.39 -7.58
CA VAL A 34 1.90 5.86 -6.34
C VAL A 34 2.75 6.20 -5.11
N ARG A 35 4.09 6.05 -5.20
CA ARG A 35 5.00 6.37 -4.08
C ARG A 35 4.98 7.86 -3.72
N ASN A 36 4.71 8.75 -4.67
CA ASN A 36 4.67 10.20 -4.47
C ASN A 36 3.24 10.73 -4.26
N ASP A 37 2.28 9.87 -3.90
CA ASP A 37 0.88 10.23 -3.66
C ASP A 37 0.18 10.89 -4.88
N LEU A 38 0.58 10.50 -6.11
CA LEU A 38 0.02 10.99 -7.39
C LEU A 38 -0.85 9.94 -8.10
N ALA A 39 -1.36 8.95 -7.37
CA ALA A 39 -2.12 7.85 -7.97
C ALA A 39 -3.46 8.28 -8.57
N ASP A 40 -4.02 9.38 -8.08
CA ASP A 40 -5.24 10.05 -8.56
C ASP A 40 -5.08 10.65 -9.96
N LEU A 41 -3.85 10.99 -10.36
CA LEU A 41 -3.54 11.54 -11.69
C LEU A 41 -3.37 10.46 -12.77
N ILE A 42 -3.48 9.17 -12.42
CA ILE A 42 -3.33 8.07 -13.38
C ILE A 42 -4.55 8.07 -14.33
N PRO A 43 -4.35 8.23 -15.65
CA PRO A 43 -5.48 8.26 -16.60
C PRO A 43 -6.19 6.90 -16.70
N GLU A 44 -7.49 6.93 -16.99
CA GLU A 44 -8.34 5.74 -17.14
C GLU A 44 -7.75 4.65 -18.06
N PRO A 45 -7.20 4.95 -19.27
CA PRO A 45 -6.63 3.91 -20.12
C PRO A 45 -5.40 3.23 -19.52
N VAL A 46 -4.62 4.00 -18.74
CA VAL A 46 -3.43 3.49 -18.04
C VAL A 46 -3.87 2.64 -16.84
N ALA A 47 -4.87 3.08 -16.09
CA ALA A 47 -5.46 2.33 -14.99
C ALA A 47 -6.05 1.00 -15.49
N SER A 48 -6.83 1.01 -16.58
CA SER A 48 -7.37 -0.20 -17.21
C SER A 48 -6.28 -1.16 -17.66
N LYS A 49 -5.21 -0.65 -18.28
CA LYS A 49 -4.06 -1.46 -18.69
C LYS A 49 -3.32 -2.04 -17.48
N ALA A 50 -3.12 -1.25 -16.42
CA ALA A 50 -2.45 -1.69 -15.20
C ALA A 50 -3.26 -2.77 -14.46
N LEU A 51 -4.58 -2.60 -14.40
CA LEU A 51 -5.52 -3.55 -13.80
C LEU A 51 -5.88 -4.74 -14.72
N ARG A 52 -5.37 -4.74 -15.96
CA ARG A 52 -5.67 -5.74 -16.99
C ARG A 52 -7.18 -5.88 -17.26
N ILE A 53 -7.92 -4.78 -17.15
CA ILE A 53 -9.33 -4.71 -17.50
C ILE A 53 -9.43 -4.80 -19.03
N LYS A 54 -10.26 -5.71 -19.53
CA LYS A 54 -10.51 -5.83 -20.97
C LYS A 54 -11.32 -4.62 -21.44
N PRO A 55 -10.95 -3.98 -22.55
CA PRO A 55 -11.77 -2.92 -23.12
C PRO A 55 -13.13 -3.51 -23.49
N GLU A 56 -14.21 -2.78 -23.20
CA GLU A 56 -15.56 -3.17 -23.60
C GLU A 56 -15.64 -3.17 -25.13
N SER A 57 -15.93 -4.34 -25.70
CA SER A 57 -16.20 -4.45 -27.12
C SER A 57 -17.67 -4.08 -27.35
N HIS A 58 -17.93 -2.82 -27.69
CA HIS A 58 -19.26 -2.43 -28.13
C HIS A 58 -19.47 -2.92 -29.56
N SER A 59 -20.50 -3.73 -29.78
CA SER A 59 -20.97 -4.01 -31.13
C SER A 59 -21.87 -2.87 -31.61
N SER A 60 -22.04 -2.72 -32.93
CA SER A 60 -22.89 -1.68 -33.50
C SER A 60 -24.38 -1.87 -33.20
N VAL A 61 -24.80 -3.09 -32.80
CA VAL A 61 -26.18 -3.41 -32.43
C VAL A 61 -26.17 -4.26 -31.17
N MET A 62 -26.54 -3.65 -30.04
CA MET A 62 -26.62 -4.29 -28.73
C MET A 62 -28.01 -4.02 -28.14
N ARG A 63 -28.54 -4.93 -27.30
CA ARG A 63 -29.71 -4.58 -26.49
C ARG A 63 -29.26 -3.76 -25.30
N GLU A 64 -30.06 -2.76 -24.91
CA GLU A 64 -29.78 -1.96 -23.70
C GLU A 64 -29.66 -2.82 -22.44
N SER A 65 -30.39 -3.93 -22.37
CA SER A 65 -30.31 -4.91 -21.27
C SER A 65 -28.95 -5.60 -21.13
N ASP A 66 -28.13 -5.59 -22.18
CA ASP A 66 -26.82 -6.26 -22.18
C ASP A 66 -25.71 -5.33 -21.62
N ILE A 67 -26.05 -4.06 -21.33
CA ILE A 67 -25.13 -3.10 -20.71
C ILE A 67 -25.05 -3.43 -19.22
N VAL A 68 -23.89 -3.91 -18.79
CA VAL A 68 -23.59 -4.16 -17.37
C VAL A 68 -22.79 -2.97 -16.84
N PRO A 69 -23.35 -2.17 -15.90
CA PRO A 69 -22.59 -1.11 -15.27
C PRO A 69 -21.36 -1.66 -14.56
N SER A 70 -20.20 -1.08 -14.84
CA SER A 70 -18.93 -1.41 -14.18
C SER A 70 -18.34 -0.17 -13.53
N LEU A 71 -17.52 -0.37 -12.49
CA LEU A 71 -16.78 0.72 -11.87
C LEU A 71 -15.62 1.12 -12.78
N PRO A 72 -15.31 2.44 -12.89
CA PRO A 72 -14.15 2.89 -13.64
C PRO A 72 -12.86 2.35 -13.04
N ALA A 73 -11.88 2.07 -13.89
CA ALA A 73 -10.59 1.53 -13.52
C ALA A 73 -9.83 2.46 -12.55
N THR A 74 -10.00 3.77 -12.70
CA THR A 74 -9.46 4.78 -11.77
C THR A 74 -9.99 4.62 -10.35
N GLU A 75 -11.28 4.37 -10.17
CA GLU A 75 -11.88 4.17 -8.83
C GLU A 75 -11.38 2.87 -8.19
N ILE A 76 -11.35 1.77 -8.96
CA ILE A 76 -10.79 0.49 -8.51
C ILE A 76 -9.31 0.64 -8.12
N LEU A 77 -8.55 1.42 -8.89
CA LEU A 77 -7.14 1.68 -8.62
C LEU A 77 -6.97 2.51 -7.33
N GLN A 78 -7.78 3.56 -7.14
CA GLN A 78 -7.74 4.39 -5.93
C GLN A 78 -8.06 3.58 -4.68
N GLU A 79 -9.06 2.70 -4.74
CA GLU A 79 -9.40 1.82 -3.63
C GLU A 79 -8.22 0.90 -3.25
N LYS A 80 -7.52 0.36 -4.25
CA LYS A 80 -6.32 -0.48 -4.06
C LYS A 80 -5.11 0.29 -3.54
N VAL A 81 -4.96 1.55 -3.90
CA VAL A 81 -3.85 2.42 -3.46
C VAL A 81 -4.11 3.01 -2.07
N LYS A 82 -5.37 3.02 -1.61
CA LYS A 82 -5.75 3.55 -0.31
C LYS A 82 -4.88 2.95 0.80
N LYS A 83 -4.13 3.82 1.46
CA LYS A 83 -3.17 3.44 2.51
C LYS A 83 -3.92 2.78 3.67
N VAL A 84 -3.76 1.46 3.81
CA VAL A 84 -4.48 0.65 4.82
C VAL A 84 -4.07 1.01 6.26
N VAL A 85 -2.91 1.66 6.44
CA VAL A 85 -2.46 2.15 7.75
C VAL A 85 -1.81 3.51 7.57
N SER A 86 -2.49 4.58 7.97
CA SER A 86 -1.81 5.81 8.33
C SER A 86 -1.14 5.58 9.69
N VAL A 87 0.19 5.54 9.72
CA VAL A 87 0.92 5.63 10.99
C VAL A 87 0.61 7.01 11.54
N LYS A 88 -0.32 7.08 12.49
CA LYS A 88 -0.60 8.30 13.25
C LYS A 88 0.63 8.58 14.11
N VAL A 89 1.53 9.40 13.59
CA VAL A 89 2.63 9.98 14.37
C VAL A 89 2.06 11.23 15.03
N ASP A 90 2.04 11.26 16.35
CA ASP A 90 1.73 12.47 17.11
C ASP A 90 2.94 13.41 17.02
N PRO A 91 2.83 14.58 16.34
CA PRO A 91 3.96 15.49 16.17
C PRO A 91 4.43 16.11 17.49
N GLU A 92 3.60 16.14 18.53
CA GLU A 92 3.91 16.70 19.85
C GLU A 92 3.86 15.63 20.96
N SER A 93 4.29 14.40 20.66
CA SER A 93 4.32 13.36 21.70
C SER A 93 5.21 13.82 22.88
N PRO A 94 4.82 13.62 24.15
CA PRO A 94 5.59 14.05 25.33
C PRO A 94 7.04 13.53 25.36
N GLU A 95 7.30 12.44 24.64
CA GLU A 95 8.61 11.82 24.47
C GLU A 95 9.59 12.71 23.70
N SER A 96 9.13 13.59 22.82
CA SER A 96 10.00 14.52 22.07
C SER A 96 10.71 15.53 22.98
N PHE A 97 10.15 15.81 24.15
CA PHE A 97 10.72 16.70 25.16
C PHE A 97 11.66 16.00 26.14
N MET A 98 11.84 14.68 26.03
CA MET A 98 12.67 13.90 26.96
C MET A 98 14.08 13.65 26.38
N LEU A 99 15.12 13.93 27.18
CA LEU A 99 16.53 13.63 26.80
C LEU A 99 16.76 12.14 26.50
N ARG A 100 15.99 11.26 27.15
CA ARG A 100 15.98 9.80 26.93
C ARG A 100 14.54 9.29 26.98
N PRO A 101 13.84 9.25 25.84
CA PRO A 101 12.47 8.72 25.77
C PRO A 101 12.43 7.27 26.24
N LYS A 102 11.47 6.92 27.09
CA LYS A 102 11.23 5.51 27.43
C LYS A 102 10.64 4.81 26.22
N ARG A 103 11.21 3.66 25.82
CA ARG A 103 10.64 2.84 24.75
C ARG A 103 9.24 2.42 25.15
N ARG A 104 8.25 2.70 24.30
CA ARG A 104 6.90 2.19 24.50
C ARG A 104 6.92 0.67 24.37
N ARG A 105 6.36 0.02 25.37
CA ARG A 105 6.05 -1.41 25.28
C ARG A 105 4.95 -1.58 24.24
N TRP A 106 5.17 -2.48 23.29
CA TRP A 106 4.09 -2.85 22.37
C TRP A 106 3.07 -3.70 23.13
N VAL A 107 1.81 -3.28 23.08
CA VAL A 107 0.69 -3.96 23.75
C VAL A 107 -0.39 -4.23 22.71
N ASN A 108 -0.78 -5.49 22.60
CA ASN A 108 -1.90 -5.92 21.76
C ASN A 108 -2.66 -7.01 22.50
N GLU A 109 -3.80 -6.66 23.09
CA GLU A 109 -4.62 -7.60 23.86
C GLU A 109 -5.10 -8.79 23.04
N ASN A 110 -5.43 -8.59 21.77
CA ASN A 110 -5.93 -9.69 20.93
C ASN A 110 -4.82 -10.70 20.69
N TRP A 111 -3.61 -10.21 20.42
CA TRP A 111 -2.45 -11.07 20.25
C TRP A 111 -2.04 -11.74 21.57
N THR A 112 -1.95 -11.02 22.69
CA THR A 112 -1.60 -11.64 23.98
C THR A 112 -2.64 -12.66 24.44
N ARG A 113 -3.93 -12.43 24.16
CA ARG A 113 -5.02 -13.39 24.40
C ARG A 113 -4.90 -14.63 23.51
N TRP A 114 -4.53 -14.48 22.25
CA TRP A 114 -4.24 -15.62 21.36
C TRP A 114 -2.97 -16.38 21.80
N VAL A 115 -1.94 -15.69 22.29
CA VAL A 115 -0.75 -16.36 22.85
C VAL A 115 -1.15 -17.18 24.08
N LYS A 116 -1.98 -16.64 24.98
CA LYS A 116 -2.54 -17.40 26.11
C LYS A 116 -3.33 -18.63 25.70
N SER A 117 -3.85 -18.73 24.47
CA SER A 117 -4.57 -19.93 24.02
C SER A 117 -3.64 -21.02 23.47
N GLN A 118 -2.34 -20.75 23.32
CA GLN A 118 -1.37 -21.74 22.84
C GLN A 118 -0.96 -22.70 23.96
N LEU A 119 -0.61 -23.93 23.58
CA LEU A 119 -0.08 -24.95 24.49
C LEU A 119 1.38 -24.64 24.80
N CYS A 120 1.75 -24.74 26.08
CA CYS A 120 3.14 -24.64 26.50
C CYS A 120 3.95 -25.85 26.05
N VAL A 121 5.10 -25.60 25.41
CA VAL A 121 6.01 -26.63 24.92
C VAL A 121 6.55 -27.52 26.06
N CYS A 122 6.64 -26.99 27.28
CA CYS A 122 7.20 -27.72 28.42
C CYS A 122 6.19 -28.61 29.16
N CYS A 123 4.93 -28.20 29.27
CA CYS A 123 3.92 -28.90 30.09
C CYS A 123 2.65 -29.29 29.35
N ASN A 124 2.55 -28.95 28.06
CA ASN A 124 1.40 -29.21 27.18
C ASN A 124 0.05 -28.76 27.74
N LYS A 125 0.07 -27.72 28.58
CA LYS A 125 -1.09 -27.05 29.16
C LYS A 125 -1.16 -25.61 28.66
N GLN A 126 -2.35 -25.04 28.69
CA GLN A 126 -2.55 -23.63 28.42
C GLN A 126 -1.77 -22.79 29.45
N ALA A 127 -1.08 -21.74 29.00
CA ALA A 127 -0.36 -20.84 29.88
C ALA A 127 -1.26 -19.70 30.38
N ASP A 128 -1.31 -19.48 31.69
CA ASP A 128 -2.08 -18.38 32.29
C ASP A 128 -1.49 -16.99 31.93
N ASP A 129 -0.18 -16.94 31.68
CA ASP A 129 0.58 -15.74 31.33
C ASP A 129 1.44 -15.98 30.07
N PRO A 130 1.39 -15.09 29.05
CA PRO A 130 2.21 -15.18 27.85
C PRO A 130 3.71 -15.22 28.13
N HIS A 131 4.18 -14.74 29.29
CA HIS A 131 5.63 -14.74 29.56
C HIS A 131 6.23 -16.16 29.51
N HIS A 132 5.45 -17.20 29.79
CA HIS A 132 5.89 -18.60 29.65
C HIS A 132 6.06 -19.07 28.20
N LEU A 133 5.48 -18.36 27.22
CA LEU A 133 5.49 -18.73 25.80
C LEU A 133 6.38 -17.81 24.96
N ILE A 134 6.40 -16.51 25.27
CA ILE A 134 7.07 -15.48 24.48
C ILE A 134 8.07 -14.64 25.29
N GLY A 135 8.30 -14.98 26.56
CA GLY A 135 9.26 -14.27 27.43
C GLY A 135 8.83 -12.85 27.81
N HIS A 136 7.58 -12.48 27.54
CA HIS A 136 7.01 -11.15 27.75
C HIS A 136 5.49 -11.26 27.96
N GLY A 137 4.92 -10.64 29.00
CA GLY A 137 3.48 -10.63 29.32
C GLY A 137 2.91 -9.25 29.57
#